data_AF-A0A7V9SP04-F1
#
_entry.id   AF-A0A7V9SP04-F1
#
_cell.length_a   1.000
_cell.length_b   1.000
_cell.length_c   1.000
_cell.angle_alpha   90.00
_cell.angle_beta   90.00
_cell.angle_gamma   90.00
#
_symmetry.space_group_name_H-M   'P 1'
#
loop_
_entity.id
_entity.type
_entity.pdbx_description
1 polymer ?
#
loop_
_entity_poly.entity_id
_entity_poly.type
_entity_poly.pdbx_seq_one_letter_code
_entity_poly.pdbx_strand_id
1 'polypeptide(L)'
;MLETAAAWAAMKSRFVLAAELWGAAERIRDKTLDRPRPWERAVQKTWLPSIAAALSPDELLVARARGRRLDLTGALDFAVRELRLTDVI
;
A
#
# COMPACT_ATOMS: atom_id res chain seq x y z
N MET A 1 -9.16 -2.49 0.58
CA MET A 1 -8.79 -1.88 1.90
C MET A 1 -7.31 -1.47 1.97
N LEU A 2 -6.34 -2.37 1.79
CA LEU A 2 -4.91 -2.02 1.85
C LEU A 2 -4.43 -1.11 0.72
N GLU A 3 -4.99 -1.26 -0.48
CA GLU A 3 -4.69 -0.37 -1.61
C GLU A 3 -5.22 1.06 -1.37
N THR A 4 -6.34 1.18 -0.66
CA THR A 4 -6.88 2.45 -0.19
C THR A 4 -5.95 3.08 0.86
N ALA A 5 -5.44 2.27 1.80
CA ALA A 5 -4.45 2.74 2.79
C ALA A 5 -3.14 3.18 2.11
N ALA A 6 -2.67 2.45 1.09
CA ALA A 6 -1.49 2.82 0.30
C ALA A 6 -1.69 4.17 -0.40
N ALA A 7 -2.85 4.38 -1.03
CA ALA A 7 -3.18 5.66 -1.65
C ALA A 7 -3.27 6.81 -0.65
N TRP A 8 -3.83 6.58 0.53
CA TRP A 8 -3.90 7.61 1.55
C TRP A 8 -2.52 7.95 2.15
N ALA A 9 -1.65 6.96 2.33
CA ALA A 9 -0.25 7.21 2.68
C ALA A 9 0.46 8.03 1.60
N ALA A 10 0.20 7.77 0.32
CA ALA A 10 0.73 8.55 -0.80
C ALA A 10 0.20 9.99 -0.81
N MET A 11 -1.09 10.21 -0.50
CA MET A 11 -1.69 11.54 -0.35
C MET A 11 -0.99 12.37 0.73
N LYS A 12 -0.52 11.72 1.81
CA LYS A 12 0.27 12.33 2.89
C LYS A 12 1.78 12.37 2.62
N SER A 13 2.20 12.12 1.38
CA SER A 13 3.62 12.06 0.96
C SER A 13 4.47 11.02 1.71
N ARG A 14 3.84 10.02 2.34
CA ARG A 14 4.52 8.90 3.01
C ARG A 14 4.79 7.78 2.00
N PHE A 15 5.59 8.06 0.97
CA PHE A 15 5.72 7.20 -0.20
C PHE A 15 6.31 5.81 0.08
N VAL A 16 7.29 5.71 1.00
CA VAL A 16 7.85 4.40 1.40
C VAL A 16 6.79 3.52 2.06
N LEU A 17 6.01 4.09 2.99
CA LEU A 17 4.89 3.39 3.62
C LEU A 17 3.83 2.99 2.58
N ALA A 18 3.52 3.88 1.63
CA ALA A 18 2.59 3.59 0.55
C ALA A 18 3.06 2.40 -0.30
N ALA A 19 4.36 2.30 -0.59
CA ALA A 19 4.96 1.18 -1.31
C ALA A 19 4.95 -0.13 -0.48
N GLU A 20 5.17 -0.07 0.83
CA GLU A 20 5.03 -1.23 1.72
C GLU A 20 3.58 -1.75 1.75
N LEU A 21 2.60 -0.85 1.91
CA LEU A 21 1.17 -1.20 1.88
C LEU A 21 0.74 -1.77 0.52
N TRP A 22 1.29 -1.24 -0.57
CA TRP A 22 1.08 -1.79 -1.91
C TRP A 22 1.64 -3.21 -2.02
N GLY A 23 2.87 -3.47 -1.57
CA GLY A 23 3.43 -4.82 -1.56
C GLY A 23 2.59 -5.81 -0.75
N ALA A 24 2.10 -5.40 0.41
CA ALA A 24 1.21 -6.22 1.24
C ALA A 24 -0.12 -6.53 0.53
N ALA A 25 -0.73 -5.51 -0.11
CA ALA A 25 -1.95 -5.67 -0.89
C ALA A 25 -1.79 -6.66 -2.05
N GLU A 26 -0.68 -6.59 -2.78
CA GLU A 26 -0.37 -7.54 -3.86
C GLU A 26 -0.26 -8.97 -3.35
N ARG A 27 0.44 -9.17 -2.23
CA ARG A 27 0.59 -10.51 -1.65
C ARG A 27 -0.76 -11.12 -1.28
N ILE A 28 -1.66 -10.32 -0.71
CA ILE A 28 -3.00 -10.77 -0.34
C ILE A 28 -3.81 -11.11 -1.58
N ARG A 29 -3.77 -10.25 -2.60
CA ARG A 29 -4.42 -10.49 -3.88
C ARG A 29 -3.97 -11.82 -4.51
N ASP A 30 -2.65 -12.08 -4.50
CA ASP A 30 -2.07 -13.33 -4.98
C ASP A 30 -2.57 -14.55 -4.20
N LYS A 31 -2.86 -14.40 -2.89
CA LYS A 31 -3.38 -15.50 -2.04
C LYS A 31 -4.88 -15.73 -2.19
N THR A 32 -5.66 -14.66 -2.30
CA THR A 32 -7.13 -14.73 -2.25
C THR A 32 -7.77 -14.78 -3.64
N LEU A 33 -6.98 -14.56 -4.70
CA LEU A 33 -7.45 -14.31 -6.06
C LEU A 33 -8.47 -13.16 -6.14
N ASP A 34 -8.48 -12.30 -5.12
CA ASP A 34 -9.39 -11.17 -5.07
C ASP A 34 -9.05 -10.20 -6.21
N ARG A 35 -10.08 -9.64 -6.84
CA ARG A 35 -9.91 -8.73 -7.96
C ARG A 35 -10.34 -7.34 -7.53
N PRO A 36 -9.52 -6.30 -7.80
CA PRO A 36 -9.87 -4.96 -7.42
C PRO A 36 -11.19 -4.56 -8.06
N ARG A 37 -12.11 -4.08 -7.22
CA ARG A 37 -13.40 -3.55 -7.63
C ARG A 37 -13.19 -2.34 -8.55
N PRO A 38 -14.16 -1.97 -9.40
CA PRO A 38 -14.00 -0.84 -10.32
C PRO A 38 -13.54 0.47 -9.67
N TRP A 39 -14.01 0.77 -8.46
CA TRP A 39 -13.58 1.95 -7.70
C TRP A 39 -12.16 1.82 -7.13
N GLU A 40 -11.70 0.62 -6.76
CA GLU A 40 -10.33 0.37 -6.32
C GLU A 40 -9.34 0.49 -7.50
N ARG A 41 -9.78 0.15 -8.72
CA ARG A 41 -8.97 0.37 -9.94
C ARG A 41 -8.68 1.85 -10.19
N ALA A 42 -9.60 2.75 -9.84
CA ALA A 42 -9.36 4.19 -9.96
C ALA A 42 -8.23 4.62 -9.00
N VAL A 43 -8.26 4.10 -7.77
CA VAL A 43 -7.20 4.31 -6.79
C VAL A 43 -5.86 3.80 -7.32
N GLN A 44 -5.84 2.59 -7.89
CA GLN A 44 -4.64 2.01 -8.48
C GLN A 44 -4.07 2.85 -9.63
N LYS A 45 -4.93 3.30 -10.55
CA LYS A 45 -4.49 4.04 -11.75
C LYS A 45 -3.97 5.44 -11.45
N THR A 46 -4.46 6.08 -10.39
CA THR A 46 -4.09 7.47 -10.06
C THR A 46 -2.96 7.53 -9.04
N TRP A 47 -2.99 6.70 -7.99
CA TRP A 47 -2.08 6.84 -6.85
C TRP A 47 -0.89 5.90 -6.88
N LEU A 48 -0.97 4.72 -7.50
CA LEU A 48 0.22 3.86 -7.62
C LEU A 48 1.32 4.45 -8.50
N PRO A 49 1.00 5.12 -9.63
CA PRO A 49 2.02 5.83 -10.41
C PRO A 49 2.69 6.96 -9.63
N SER A 50 1.97 7.68 -8.77
CA SER A 50 2.58 8.77 -7.98
C SER A 50 3.53 8.25 -6.91
N ILE A 51 3.25 7.09 -6.31
CA ILE A 51 4.19 6.40 -5.41
C ILE A 51 5.47 6.01 -6.16
N ALA A 52 5.32 5.42 -7.35
CA ALA A 52 6.46 4.98 -8.15
C ALA A 52 7.30 6.16 -8.69
N ALA A 53 6.67 7.31 -8.97
CA ALA A 53 7.36 8.52 -9.40
C ALA A 53 8.12 9.22 -8.25
N ALA A 54 7.69 9.03 -7.01
CA ALA A 54 8.26 9.69 -5.83
C ALA A 54 9.41 8.92 -5.17
N LEU A 55 9.64 7.66 -5.55
CA LEU A 55 10.69 6.80 -5.02
C LEU A 55 11.68 6.43 -6.12
N SER A 56 12.94 6.19 -5.76
CA SER A 56 13.86 5.53 -6.69
C SER A 56 13.40 4.07 -6.96
N PRO A 57 13.79 3.47 -8.10
CA PRO A 57 13.41 2.09 -8.42
C PRO A 57 13.82 1.07 -7.34
N ASP A 58 15.00 1.25 -6.73
CA ASP A 58 15.50 0.37 -5.68
C ASP A 58 14.70 0.52 -4.37
N GLU A 59 14.39 1.76 -3.97
CA GLU A 59 13.56 2.02 -2.78
C GLU A 59 12.16 1.44 -2.94
N LEU A 60 11.55 1.63 -4.12
CA LEU A 60 10.25 1.06 -4.42
C LEU A 60 10.27 -0.48 -4.33
N LEU A 61 11.31 -1.11 -4.88
CA LEU A 61 11.46 -2.55 -4.87
C LEU A 61 11.65 -3.09 -3.46
N VAL A 62 12.53 -2.49 -2.66
CA VAL A 62 12.80 -2.88 -1.28
C VAL A 62 11.56 -2.70 -0.39
N ALA A 63 10.87 -1.57 -0.51
CA ALA A 63 9.65 -1.29 0.26
C ALA A 63 8.53 -2.28 -0.10
N ARG A 64 8.29 -2.53 -1.39
CA ARG A 64 7.31 -3.53 -1.83
C ARG A 64 7.67 -4.93 -1.35
N ALA A 65 8.94 -5.32 -1.42
CA ALA A 65 9.40 -6.62 -0.94
C ALA A 65 9.19 -6.77 0.58
N ARG A 66 9.40 -5.72 1.37
CA ARG A 66 9.13 -5.72 2.81
C ARG A 66 7.64 -5.91 3.08
N GLY A 67 6.78 -5.16 2.39
CA GLY A 67 5.32 -5.30 2.48
C GLY A 67 4.82 -6.70 2.13
N ARG A 68 5.36 -7.33 1.08
CA ARG A 68 5.00 -8.69 0.65
C ARG A 68 5.32 -9.78 1.68
N ARG A 69 6.20 -9.51 2.67
CA ARG A 69 6.52 -10.47 3.74
C ARG A 69 5.46 -10.50 4.84
N LEU A 70 4.56 -9.51 4.89
CA LEU A 70 3.45 -9.50 5.84
C LEU A 70 2.41 -10.56 5.44
N ASP A 71 1.89 -11.28 6.43
CA ASP A 71 0.70 -12.11 6.28
C ASP A 71 -0.58 -11.24 6.33
N LEU A 72 -1.75 -11.84 6.16
CA LEU A 72 -3.01 -11.09 6.06
C LEU A 72 -3.27 -10.27 7.33
N THR A 73 -3.13 -10.91 8.49
CA THR A 73 -3.33 -10.27 9.80
C THR A 73 -2.27 -9.19 10.03
N GLY A 74 -0.99 -9.48 9.80
CA GLY A 74 0.08 -8.51 9.95
C GLY A 74 -0.05 -7.32 9.00
N ALA A 75 -0.55 -7.51 7.78
CA ALA A 75 -0.82 -6.41 6.84
C ALA A 75 -1.97 -5.52 7.30
N LEU A 76 -3.05 -6.10 7.83
CA LEU A 76 -4.18 -5.37 8.38
C LEU A 76 -3.78 -4.60 9.64
N ASP A 77 -3.08 -5.23 10.58
CA ASP A 77 -2.58 -4.59 11.80
C ASP A 77 -1.59 -3.46 11.47
N PHE A 78 -0.70 -3.70 10.50
CA PHE A 78 0.21 -2.68 10.00
C PHE A 78 -0.55 -1.48 9.43
N ALA A 79 -1.54 -1.71 8.56
CA ALA A 79 -2.35 -0.62 8.01
C ALA A 79 -3.15 0.11 9.09
N VAL A 80 -3.77 -0.58 10.03
CA VAL A 80 -4.53 0.03 11.13
C VAL A 80 -3.62 0.86 12.02
N ARG A 81 -2.44 0.35 12.40
CA ARG A 81 -1.46 1.10 13.19
C ARG A 81 -1.04 2.37 12.48
N GLU A 82 -0.67 2.25 11.20
CA GLU A 82 -0.15 3.38 10.44
C GLU A 82 -1.23 4.42 10.08
N LEU A 83 -2.50 4.01 9.92
CA LEU A 83 -3.65 4.91 9.74
C LEU A 83 -4.06 5.61 11.04
N ARG A 84 -4.06 4.90 12.18
CA ARG A 84 -4.35 5.49 13.51
C ARG A 84 -3.32 6.50 13.95
N LEU A 85 -2.04 6.28 13.64
CA LEU A 85 -0.96 7.24 13.93
C LEU A 85 -1.10 8.58 13.19
N THR A 86 -2.03 8.67 12.24
CA THR A 86 -2.23 9.82 11.38
C THR A 86 -3.54 10.58 11.63
N ASP A 87 -4.37 10.10 12.57
CA ASP A 87 -5.54 10.80 13.11
C ASP A 87 -5.24 11.50 14.46
N VAL A 88 -3.98 11.45 14.92
CA VAL A 88 -3.50 12.20 16.09
C VAL A 88 -2.76 13.46 15.61
N ILE A 89 -3.48 14.37 14.94
CA ILE A 89 -3.09 15.79 14.78
C ILE A 89 -4.36 16.63 14.74
#